data_AF-A0A4Z0H3A2-F1
#
_entry.id   AF-A0A4Z0H3A2-F1
#
_cell.length_a   1.000
_cell.length_b   1.000
_cell.length_c   1.000
_cell.angle_alpha   90.00
_cell.angle_beta   90.00
_cell.angle_gamma   90.00
#
_symmetry.space_group_name_H-M   'P 1'
#
loop_
_entity.id
_entity.type
_entity.pdbx_description
1 polymer ?
#
loop_
_entity_poly.entity_id
_entity_poly.type
_entity_poly.pdbx_seq_one_letter_code
_entity_poly.pdbx_strand_id
1 'polypeptide(L)'
;MSNKNLKKAIDDQISKGPLFTEEDRRRFYSHTQKKRSSWWNQGFPRLLTVMTTLLVLAGSFYFFTSGNPFQAPASPDQETVIDKPMPEEEEKEKEEPPTLEEKIEQIKGMIHTEEPANKEQMTEIVQALNGKQVSVTEDEQGERISFVFSPNEKMLETSYTEAPSLEAFQNGDLDLFAVLQLAEEYDMVYSAELTYLSEDGESLTKEKSGSGASQRQFEKVVGAEEPVSMKDLTLRSIARSLDKEPEALTKGDLLDLEELTINASHLNGIYDVEAAPEYFKAMKSLKVLKLNQAMIPVELLKEVPTIEQVKFIGPTVKDLSSVADGLQNVQYLNLINSSFDGTAEDLLKLKSLTIVRVSPSVVPDYEKLQFEGIDVRW
;
A
#
# COMPACT_ATOMS: atom_id res chain seq x y z
N MET A 1 -19.26 12.80 -8.23
CA MET A 1 -20.66 12.68 -8.71
C MET A 1 -20.69 11.70 -9.87
N SER A 2 -21.46 10.62 -9.76
CA SER A 2 -21.38 9.45 -10.64
C SER A 2 -22.16 9.60 -11.94
N ASN A 3 -21.55 9.14 -13.04
CA ASN A 3 -22.11 9.05 -14.40
C ASN A 3 -23.47 8.31 -14.46
N LYS A 4 -23.81 7.49 -13.45
CA LYS A 4 -25.12 6.83 -13.29
C LYS A 4 -26.24 7.83 -12.99
N ASN A 5 -25.97 8.88 -12.20
CA ASN A 5 -26.97 9.88 -11.85
C ASN A 5 -27.28 10.82 -13.02
N LEU A 6 -26.28 11.08 -13.88
CA LEU A 6 -26.44 11.86 -15.10
C LEU A 6 -27.28 11.10 -16.15
N LYS A 7 -27.00 9.80 -16.35
CA LYS A 7 -27.77 8.95 -17.27
C LYS A 7 -29.25 8.85 -16.89
N LYS A 8 -29.53 8.64 -15.60
CA LYS A 8 -30.91 8.51 -15.10
C LYS A 8 -31.69 9.81 -15.22
N ALA A 9 -31.04 10.95 -14.94
CA ALA A 9 -31.66 12.27 -15.11
C ALA A 9 -31.94 12.63 -16.57
N ILE A 10 -31.10 12.19 -17.51
CA ILE A 10 -31.29 12.44 -18.95
C ILE A 10 -32.40 11.55 -19.54
N ASP A 11 -32.48 10.28 -19.14
CA ASP A 11 -33.53 9.36 -19.60
C ASP A 11 -34.92 9.73 -19.03
N ASP A 12 -34.99 10.20 -17.78
CA ASP A 12 -36.27 10.60 -17.15
C ASP A 12 -36.85 11.91 -17.71
N GLN A 13 -36.02 12.79 -18.30
CA GLN A 13 -36.48 14.11 -18.78
C GLN A 13 -37.00 14.14 -20.22
N ILE A 14 -36.77 13.11 -21.06
CA ILE A 14 -36.90 13.29 -22.51
C ILE A 14 -37.97 12.43 -23.21
N SER A 15 -38.34 11.21 -22.77
CA SER A 15 -39.59 10.59 -23.26
C SER A 15 -39.97 9.30 -22.51
N LYS A 16 -41.24 8.86 -22.61
CA LYS A 16 -41.75 7.59 -22.04
C LYS A 16 -41.23 6.31 -22.72
N GLY A 17 -40.31 6.42 -23.68
CA GLY A 17 -39.65 5.28 -24.31
C GLY A 17 -38.14 5.53 -24.46
N PRO A 18 -37.33 4.47 -24.55
CA PRO A 18 -35.90 4.61 -24.77
C PRO A 18 -35.64 5.36 -26.09
N LEU A 19 -34.81 6.41 -26.03
CA LEU A 19 -34.46 7.27 -27.18
C LEU A 19 -33.83 6.52 -28.36
N PHE A 20 -33.32 5.31 -28.12
CA PHE A 20 -32.71 4.46 -29.13
C PHE A 20 -33.27 3.05 -29.03
N THR A 21 -33.81 2.55 -30.14
CA THR A 21 -34.28 1.16 -30.27
C THR A 21 -33.10 0.19 -30.36
N GLU A 22 -33.34 -1.11 -30.15
CA GLU A 22 -32.31 -2.14 -30.39
C GLU A 22 -31.78 -2.14 -31.82
N GLU A 23 -32.61 -1.77 -32.80
CA GLU A 23 -32.20 -1.62 -34.19
C GLU A 23 -31.27 -0.42 -34.41
N ASP A 24 -31.50 0.70 -33.71
CA ASP A 24 -30.61 1.86 -33.74
C ASP A 24 -29.25 1.55 -33.09
N ARG A 25 -29.27 0.78 -32.00
CA ARG A 25 -28.05 0.31 -31.33
C ARG A 25 -27.26 -0.63 -32.24
N ARG A 26 -27.92 -1.56 -32.94
CA ARG A 26 -27.26 -2.44 -33.93
C ARG A 26 -26.65 -1.65 -35.10
N ARG A 27 -27.26 -0.55 -35.54
CA ARG A 27 -26.69 0.37 -36.54
C ARG A 27 -25.47 1.14 -36.03
N PHE A 28 -25.45 1.51 -34.75
CA PHE A 28 -24.31 2.20 -34.15
C PHE A 28 -23.07 1.29 -34.04
N TYR A 29 -23.27 0.01 -33.68
CA TYR A 29 -22.18 -0.96 -33.54
C TYR A 29 -21.79 -1.68 -34.83
N SER A 30 -22.57 -1.58 -35.91
CA SER A 30 -22.18 -2.15 -37.21
C SER A 30 -21.05 -1.35 -37.90
N HIS A 31 -20.81 -0.11 -37.48
CA HIS A 31 -19.76 0.75 -38.03
C HIS A 31 -18.42 0.67 -37.27
N THR A 32 -18.35 0.06 -36.09
CA THR A 32 -17.11 -0.04 -35.28
C THR A 32 -16.26 -1.28 -35.58
N GLN A 33 -16.71 -2.18 -36.45
CA GLN A 33 -15.91 -3.31 -36.96
C GLN A 33 -15.43 -3.11 -38.41
N LYS A 34 -14.64 -2.05 -38.67
CA LYS A 34 -13.73 -2.04 -39.83
C LYS A 34 -12.39 -1.42 -39.45
N LYS A 35 -11.36 -2.27 -39.37
CA LYS A 35 -9.94 -1.90 -39.40
C LYS A 35 -9.67 -0.86 -40.50
N ARG A 36 -9.00 0.23 -40.16
CA ARG A 36 -8.10 0.94 -41.08
C ARG A 36 -6.79 1.25 -40.37
N SER A 37 -5.78 0.49 -40.76
CA SER A 37 -4.37 0.76 -40.56
C SER A 37 -3.90 1.98 -41.36
N SER A 38 -2.77 2.55 -40.92
CA SER A 38 -1.75 3.19 -41.77
C SER A 38 -2.01 4.60 -42.28
N TRP A 39 -1.51 5.60 -41.53
CA TRP A 39 -0.65 6.66 -42.11
C TRP A 39 0.20 7.40 -41.06
N TRP A 40 -0.25 7.53 -39.80
CA TRP A 40 0.44 8.34 -38.78
C TRP A 40 1.76 7.74 -38.24
N ASN A 41 1.95 6.43 -38.30
CA ASN A 41 3.09 5.77 -37.64
C ASN A 41 4.39 5.69 -38.47
N GLN A 42 4.46 6.28 -39.67
CA GLN A 42 5.67 6.19 -40.51
C GLN A 42 6.41 7.53 -40.72
N GLY A 43 5.74 8.68 -40.53
CA GLY A 43 6.36 10.01 -40.75
C GLY A 43 6.79 10.75 -39.49
N PHE A 44 6.07 10.56 -38.39
CA PHE A 44 6.26 11.33 -37.15
C PHE A 44 7.62 11.09 -36.45
N PRO A 45 8.18 9.87 -36.40
CA PRO A 45 9.46 9.64 -35.70
C PRO A 45 10.62 10.42 -36.34
N ARG A 46 10.67 10.46 -37.68
CA ARG A 46 11.76 11.11 -38.43
C ARG A 46 11.75 12.63 -38.32
N LEU A 47 10.56 13.22 -38.25
CA LEU A 47 10.39 14.67 -38.09
C LEU A 47 10.81 15.12 -36.68
N LEU A 48 10.50 14.30 -35.66
CA LEU A 48 10.92 14.55 -34.28
C LEU A 48 12.44 14.48 -34.14
N THR A 49 13.10 13.50 -34.78
CA THR A 49 14.57 13.35 -34.73
C THR A 49 15.29 14.54 -35.36
N VAL A 50 14.80 15.03 -36.51
CA VAL A 50 15.38 16.21 -37.21
C VAL A 50 15.23 17.47 -36.36
N MET A 51 14.08 17.67 -35.71
CA MET A 51 13.88 18.82 -34.79
C MET A 51 14.79 18.76 -33.56
N THR A 52 14.98 17.58 -32.96
CA THR A 52 15.89 17.43 -31.81
C THR A 52 17.35 17.67 -32.22
N THR A 53 17.78 17.16 -33.37
CA THR A 53 19.15 17.42 -33.87
C THR A 53 19.37 18.90 -34.16
N LEU A 54 18.37 19.60 -34.72
CA LEU A 54 18.44 21.05 -34.95
C LEU A 54 18.55 21.84 -33.63
N LEU A 55 17.80 21.45 -32.59
CA LEU A 55 17.89 22.07 -31.27
C LEU A 55 19.24 21.85 -30.59
N VAL A 56 19.79 20.63 -30.68
CA VAL A 56 21.12 20.33 -30.11
C VAL A 56 22.20 21.12 -30.83
N LEU A 57 22.16 21.20 -32.17
CA LEU A 57 23.12 21.99 -32.94
C LEU A 57 22.98 23.49 -32.69
N ALA A 58 21.76 24.01 -32.56
CA ALA A 58 21.51 25.42 -32.24
C ALA A 58 21.97 25.77 -30.81
N GLY A 59 21.72 24.90 -29.83
CA GLY A 59 22.20 25.08 -28.45
C GLY A 59 23.72 25.04 -28.35
N SER A 60 24.37 24.14 -29.10
CA SER A 60 25.83 24.05 -29.19
C SER A 60 26.43 25.33 -29.79
N PHE A 61 25.83 25.85 -30.86
CA PHE A 61 26.30 27.07 -31.53
C PHE A 61 26.08 28.31 -30.66
N TYR A 62 24.97 28.37 -29.91
CA TYR A 62 24.73 29.42 -28.93
C TYR A 62 25.82 29.41 -27.84
N PHE A 63 26.10 28.26 -27.22
CA PHE A 63 27.16 28.14 -26.21
C PHE A 63 28.56 28.54 -26.73
N PHE A 64 28.86 28.23 -27.99
CA PHE A 64 30.15 28.56 -28.60
C PHE A 64 30.29 30.05 -28.94
N THR A 65 29.18 30.74 -29.24
CA THR A 65 29.20 32.16 -29.67
C THR A 65 28.91 33.14 -28.54
N SER A 66 28.11 32.76 -27.53
CA SER A 66 27.72 33.69 -26.45
C SER A 66 28.74 33.79 -25.33
N GLY A 67 29.71 32.87 -25.24
CA GLY A 67 30.56 32.76 -24.07
C GLY A 67 29.75 32.31 -22.85
N ASN A 68 30.34 31.46 -22.00
CA ASN A 68 29.65 30.81 -20.91
C ASN A 68 28.92 31.83 -19.99
N PRO A 69 27.57 31.85 -19.92
CA PRO A 69 26.83 32.87 -19.18
C PRO A 69 26.89 32.70 -17.65
N PHE A 70 27.61 31.68 -17.16
CA PHE A 70 27.76 31.38 -15.73
C PHE A 70 29.13 31.72 -15.14
N GLN A 71 29.97 32.49 -15.84
CA GLN A 71 31.14 33.11 -15.22
C GLN A 71 30.80 34.53 -14.75
N ALA A 72 30.32 34.64 -13.52
CA ALA A 72 30.40 35.89 -12.78
C ALA A 72 31.90 36.22 -12.58
N PRO A 73 32.38 37.44 -12.92
CA PRO A 73 33.76 37.79 -12.65
C PRO A 73 33.91 38.01 -11.15
N ALA A 74 34.71 37.17 -10.51
CA ALA A 74 35.35 37.53 -9.25
C ALA A 74 36.09 38.87 -9.47
N SER A 75 35.77 39.87 -8.66
CA SER A 75 36.66 41.03 -8.48
C SER A 75 37.04 41.14 -7.00
N PRO A 76 38.28 41.56 -6.71
CA PRO A 76 38.94 41.36 -5.43
C PRO A 76 38.83 42.58 -4.49
N ASP A 77 39.00 42.29 -3.20
CA ASP A 77 39.36 43.13 -2.05
C ASP A 77 39.32 44.67 -2.18
N GLN A 78 38.52 45.30 -1.31
CA GLN A 78 38.92 46.55 -0.65
C GLN A 78 38.30 46.67 0.76
N GLU A 79 39.19 46.75 1.74
CA GLU A 79 38.92 47.07 3.15
C GLU A 79 38.11 48.37 3.28
N THR A 80 37.14 48.38 4.18
CA THR A 80 36.81 49.59 4.95
C THR A 80 36.33 49.19 6.33
N VAL A 81 37.22 49.38 7.30
CA VAL A 81 36.94 49.35 8.73
C VAL A 81 35.89 50.42 9.04
N ILE A 82 34.71 49.99 9.51
CA ILE A 82 33.79 50.85 10.26
C ILE A 82 33.37 50.08 11.50
N ASP A 83 33.94 50.50 12.62
CA ASP A 83 33.50 50.20 13.98
C ASP A 83 31.99 50.44 14.10
N LYS A 84 31.24 49.35 14.27
CA LYS A 84 29.89 49.34 14.85
C LYS A 84 29.86 48.24 15.91
N PRO A 85 29.25 48.51 17.08
CA PRO A 85 29.33 47.62 18.22
C PRO A 85 28.75 46.26 17.86
N MET A 86 29.40 45.21 18.36
CA MET A 86 28.93 43.82 18.37
C MET A 86 27.39 43.78 18.45
N PRO A 87 26.68 43.15 17.50
CA PRO A 87 25.45 42.50 17.89
C PRO A 87 25.87 41.49 18.95
N GLU A 88 25.24 41.55 20.12
CA GLU A 88 25.20 40.41 21.03
C GLU A 88 25.00 39.16 20.18
N GLU A 89 25.82 38.13 20.38
CA GLU A 89 25.45 36.79 19.98
C GLU A 89 24.06 36.59 20.58
N GLU A 90 23.02 36.69 19.73
CA GLU A 90 21.73 36.09 20.01
C GLU A 90 22.09 34.66 20.39
N GLU A 91 21.99 34.37 21.69
CA GLU A 91 21.91 33.02 22.19
C GLU A 91 20.92 32.34 21.25
N LYS A 92 21.43 31.46 20.37
CA LYS A 92 20.57 30.53 19.66
C LYS A 92 19.74 29.92 20.77
N GLU A 93 18.45 30.27 20.80
CA GLU A 93 17.47 29.56 21.59
C GLU A 93 17.83 28.10 21.40
N LYS A 94 18.16 27.42 22.50
CA LYS A 94 18.29 25.97 22.46
C LYS A 94 16.90 25.50 22.07
N GLU A 95 16.67 25.32 20.77
CA GLU A 95 15.50 24.63 20.26
C GLU A 95 15.44 23.34 21.08
N GLU A 96 14.38 23.20 21.88
CA GLU A 96 14.19 21.99 22.67
C GLU A 96 14.24 20.81 21.70
N PRO A 97 14.94 19.72 22.07
CA PRO A 97 15.03 18.57 21.18
C PRO A 97 13.61 18.11 20.82
N PRO A 98 13.35 17.77 19.55
CA PRO A 98 12.01 17.43 19.10
C PRO A 98 11.45 16.26 19.92
N THR A 99 10.19 16.39 20.31
CA THR A 99 9.45 15.36 21.07
C THR A 99 9.25 14.10 20.23
N LEU A 100 8.91 12.97 20.87
CA LEU A 100 8.64 11.72 20.16
C LEU A 100 7.48 11.87 19.17
N GLU A 101 6.41 12.55 19.58
CA GLU A 101 5.25 12.82 18.76
C GLU A 101 5.61 13.67 17.54
N GLU A 102 6.43 14.72 17.72
CA GLU A 102 6.92 15.54 16.62
C GLU A 102 7.80 14.75 15.65
N LYS A 103 8.69 13.89 16.15
CA LYS A 103 9.52 13.01 15.31
C LYS A 103 8.64 12.10 14.45
N ILE A 104 7.65 11.45 15.07
CA ILE A 104 6.72 10.53 14.38
C ILE A 104 5.94 11.28 13.29
N GLU A 105 5.32 12.43 13.63
CA GLU A 105 4.49 13.17 12.68
C GLU A 105 5.30 13.76 11.51
N GLN A 106 6.52 14.22 11.75
CA GLN A 106 7.40 14.69 10.67
C GLN A 106 7.79 13.56 9.71
N ILE A 107 8.16 12.38 10.24
CA ILE A 107 8.48 11.22 9.39
C ILE A 107 7.25 10.80 8.58
N LYS A 108 6.07 10.70 9.21
CA LYS A 108 4.81 10.38 8.52
C LYS A 108 4.48 11.38 7.42
N GLY A 109 4.67 12.68 7.70
CA GLY A 109 4.39 13.77 6.76
C GLY A 109 5.15 13.60 5.44
N MET A 110 6.40 13.15 5.48
CA MET A 110 7.26 12.95 4.31
C MET A 110 6.92 11.72 3.47
N ILE A 111 6.26 10.74 4.07
CA ILE A 111 5.84 9.51 3.39
C ILE A 111 4.48 9.70 2.71
N HIS A 112 3.66 10.61 3.25
CA HIS A 112 2.33 10.91 2.75
C HIS A 112 2.25 12.04 1.71
N THR A 113 3.38 12.59 1.26
CA THR A 113 3.41 13.59 0.19
C THR A 113 3.02 13.01 -1.17
N GLU A 114 2.56 13.87 -2.09
CA GLU A 114 2.24 13.44 -3.47
C GLU A 114 3.48 12.91 -4.20
N GLU A 115 4.64 13.50 -3.90
CA GLU A 115 5.97 13.04 -4.30
C GLU A 115 6.66 12.43 -3.06
N PRO A 116 6.79 11.09 -2.99
CA PRO A 116 7.45 10.45 -1.85
C PRO A 116 8.90 10.90 -1.74
N ALA A 117 9.36 11.12 -0.52
CA ALA A 117 10.73 11.54 -0.24
C ALA A 117 11.75 10.54 -0.81
N ASN A 118 12.83 11.06 -1.39
CA ASN A 118 13.96 10.24 -1.79
C ASN A 118 14.88 9.92 -0.58
N LYS A 119 15.84 9.02 -0.78
CA LYS A 119 16.81 8.62 0.26
C LYS A 119 17.53 9.80 0.93
N GLU A 120 17.98 10.76 0.13
CA GLU A 120 18.77 11.91 0.60
C GLU A 120 17.93 12.82 1.50
N GLN A 121 16.72 13.20 1.05
CA GLN A 121 15.77 13.99 1.82
C GLN A 121 15.39 13.33 3.14
N MET A 122 15.15 12.01 3.13
CA MET A 122 14.86 11.30 4.37
C MET A 122 16.05 11.25 5.32
N THR A 123 17.26 11.06 4.79
CA THR A 123 18.47 11.04 5.62
C THR A 123 18.69 12.41 6.27
N GLU A 124 18.50 13.51 5.53
CA GLU A 124 18.62 14.88 6.06
C GLU A 124 17.62 15.15 7.18
N ILE A 125 16.36 14.74 7.01
CA ILE A 125 15.32 14.94 8.02
C ILE A 125 15.55 14.07 9.25
N VAL A 126 15.91 12.80 9.06
CA VAL A 126 16.24 11.92 10.18
C VAL A 126 17.39 12.51 10.99
N GLN A 127 18.43 13.04 10.34
CA GLN A 127 19.54 13.72 11.02
C GLN A 127 19.08 14.99 11.75
N ALA A 128 18.22 15.81 11.13
CA ALA A 128 17.65 16.99 11.77
C ALA A 128 16.81 16.66 13.02
N LEU A 129 16.19 15.48 13.02
CA LEU A 129 15.43 14.92 14.14
C LEU A 129 16.30 14.16 15.17
N ASN A 130 17.63 14.27 15.08
CA ASN A 130 18.62 13.57 15.91
C ASN A 130 18.56 12.03 15.80
N GLY A 131 18.04 11.51 14.69
CA GLY A 131 18.12 10.09 14.36
C GLY A 131 19.42 9.77 13.64
N LYS A 132 19.83 8.50 13.73
CA LYS A 132 21.02 7.99 13.05
C LYS A 132 20.70 6.71 12.31
N GLN A 133 21.22 6.61 11.09
CA GLN A 133 21.18 5.38 10.31
C GLN A 133 22.08 4.32 10.97
N VAL A 134 21.53 3.13 11.22
CA VAL A 134 22.22 2.03 11.90
C VAL A 134 22.41 0.78 11.04
N SER A 135 21.60 0.61 10.01
CA SER A 135 21.76 -0.49 9.06
C SER A 135 21.22 -0.14 7.68
N VAL A 136 21.77 -0.82 6.68
CA VAL A 136 21.30 -0.87 5.31
C VAL A 136 21.34 -2.33 4.89
N THR A 137 20.22 -2.85 4.42
CA THR A 137 20.12 -4.20 3.88
C THR A 137 19.43 -4.13 2.52
N GLU A 138 19.91 -4.91 1.56
CA GLU A 138 19.33 -4.97 0.21
C GLU A 138 18.64 -6.32 0.05
N ASP A 139 17.38 -6.30 -0.40
CA ASP A 139 16.56 -7.47 -0.66
C ASP A 139 15.90 -7.41 -2.05
N GLU A 140 15.08 -8.41 -2.40
CA GLU A 140 14.40 -8.46 -3.70
C GLU A 140 13.41 -7.31 -3.94
N GLN A 141 13.06 -6.56 -2.89
CA GLN A 141 12.11 -5.44 -2.95
C GLN A 141 12.81 -4.07 -2.92
N GLY A 142 14.13 -4.06 -2.70
CA GLY A 142 14.99 -2.89 -2.78
C GLY A 142 15.84 -2.69 -1.52
N GLU A 143 16.19 -1.43 -1.26
CA GLU A 143 17.01 -1.08 -0.10
C GLU A 143 16.12 -0.84 1.14
N ARG A 144 16.46 -1.50 2.23
CA ARG A 144 15.87 -1.31 3.56
C ARG A 144 16.86 -0.60 4.46
N ILE A 145 16.49 0.57 4.97
CA ILE A 145 17.34 1.41 5.81
C ILE A 145 16.71 1.53 7.20
N SER A 146 17.48 1.22 8.24
CA SER A 146 17.02 1.36 9.62
C SER A 146 17.66 2.57 10.30
N PHE A 147 16.85 3.28 11.07
CA PHE A 147 17.22 4.47 11.82
C PHE A 147 16.84 4.31 13.30
N VAL A 148 17.68 4.86 14.16
CA VAL A 148 17.51 4.86 15.62
C VAL A 148 17.49 6.30 16.12
N PHE A 149 16.52 6.60 16.97
CA PHE A 149 16.44 7.85 17.74
C PHE A 149 16.63 7.49 19.20
N SER A 150 17.77 7.85 19.76
CA SER A 150 18.16 7.40 21.09
C SER A 150 19.03 8.45 21.80
N PRO A 151 18.82 8.68 23.10
CA PRO A 151 19.75 9.45 23.93
C PRO A 151 21.02 8.64 24.30
N ASN A 152 21.03 7.33 24.06
CA ASN A 152 22.12 6.43 24.38
C ASN A 152 23.02 6.20 23.16
N GLU A 153 24.24 6.75 23.21
CA GLU A 153 25.22 6.64 22.11
C GLU A 153 25.51 5.21 21.66
N LYS A 154 25.44 4.22 22.57
CA LYS A 154 25.67 2.81 22.19
C LYS A 154 24.59 2.28 21.25
N MET A 155 23.34 2.71 21.42
CA MET A 155 22.24 2.33 20.54
C MET A 155 22.42 2.92 19.15
N LEU A 156 23.02 4.12 19.05
CA LEU A 156 23.36 4.79 17.80
C LEU A 156 24.55 4.14 17.06
N GLU A 157 25.34 3.31 17.73
CA GLU A 157 26.49 2.61 17.13
C GLU A 157 26.21 1.13 16.82
N THR A 158 25.14 0.59 17.40
CA THR A 158 24.76 -0.81 17.21
C THR A 158 23.94 -0.95 15.92
N SER A 159 24.30 -1.92 15.09
CA SER A 159 23.54 -2.20 13.87
C SER A 159 22.33 -3.06 14.19
N TYR A 160 21.15 -2.58 13.78
CA TYR A 160 19.86 -3.24 13.99
C TYR A 160 19.14 -3.42 12.66
N THR A 161 18.70 -4.63 12.36
CA THR A 161 17.82 -4.93 11.22
C THR A 161 16.36 -5.01 11.63
N GLU A 162 16.10 -5.28 12.92
CA GLU A 162 14.79 -5.33 13.54
C GLU A 162 14.77 -4.41 14.76
N ALA A 163 13.56 -4.06 15.22
CA ALA A 163 13.41 -3.21 16.39
C ALA A 163 14.08 -3.85 17.63
N PRO A 164 14.83 -3.06 18.43
CA PRO A 164 15.35 -3.53 19.72
C PRO A 164 14.24 -3.98 20.67
N SER A 165 14.63 -4.67 21.76
CA SER A 165 13.66 -5.23 22.70
C SER A 165 12.86 -4.16 23.47
N LEU A 166 11.69 -4.55 24.00
CA LEU A 166 10.83 -3.68 24.82
C LEU A 166 11.60 -3.02 25.97
N GLU A 167 12.54 -3.73 26.62
CA GLU A 167 13.31 -3.16 27.73
C GLU A 167 14.14 -1.94 27.30
N ALA A 168 14.63 -1.91 26.06
CA ALA A 168 15.38 -0.77 25.56
C ALA A 168 14.51 0.50 25.49
N PHE A 169 13.25 0.35 25.12
CA PHE A 169 12.30 1.47 25.10
C PHE A 169 11.88 1.87 26.53
N GLN A 170 11.58 0.90 27.40
CA GLN A 170 11.14 1.16 28.78
C GLN A 170 12.21 1.81 29.65
N ASN A 171 13.50 1.49 29.42
CA ASN A 171 14.62 2.11 30.13
C ASN A 171 14.95 3.52 29.62
N GLY A 172 14.30 3.99 28.56
CA GLY A 172 14.64 5.25 27.88
C GLY A 172 15.96 5.19 27.12
N ASP A 173 16.46 3.98 26.82
CA ASP A 173 17.62 3.80 25.94
C ASP A 173 17.26 4.03 24.47
N LEU A 174 15.99 3.99 24.10
CA LEU A 174 15.51 4.14 22.73
C LEU A 174 14.15 4.85 22.71
N ASP A 175 14.03 5.91 21.92
CA ASP A 175 12.77 6.65 21.77
C ASP A 175 11.94 6.06 20.62
N LEU A 176 12.59 5.91 19.45
CA LEU A 176 11.95 5.51 18.19
C LEU A 176 12.92 4.67 17.37
N PHE A 177 12.41 3.59 16.80
CA PHE A 177 13.05 2.84 15.73
C PHE A 177 12.25 3.01 14.46
N ALA A 178 12.90 3.40 13.37
CA ALA A 178 12.26 3.61 12.08
C ALA A 178 12.94 2.76 11.02
N VAL A 179 12.16 2.12 10.17
CA VAL A 179 12.63 1.37 9.01
C VAL A 179 11.98 1.97 7.77
N LEU A 180 12.79 2.31 6.78
CA LEU A 180 12.33 2.79 5.49
C LEU A 180 12.70 1.77 4.42
N GLN A 181 11.79 1.54 3.48
CA GLN A 181 12.04 0.69 2.32
C GLN A 181 11.94 1.53 1.06
N LEU A 182 12.99 1.45 0.23
CA LEU A 182 13.15 2.21 -1.00
C LEU A 182 12.96 1.30 -2.21
N ALA A 183 12.30 1.85 -3.23
CA ALA A 183 12.06 1.13 -4.47
C ALA A 183 13.34 1.17 -5.31
N GLU A 184 13.81 -0.01 -5.74
CA GLU A 184 15.05 -0.21 -6.48
C GLU A 184 15.17 0.71 -7.72
N GLU A 185 14.05 1.02 -8.37
CA GLU A 185 14.04 1.73 -9.65
C GLU A 185 14.14 3.27 -9.51
N TYR A 186 13.86 3.84 -8.33
CA TYR A 186 13.73 5.30 -8.18
C TYR A 186 14.32 5.90 -6.89
N ASP A 187 14.90 5.11 -5.98
CA ASP A 187 15.38 5.57 -4.66
C ASP A 187 14.31 6.36 -3.87
N MET A 188 13.03 6.06 -4.13
CA MET A 188 11.89 6.67 -3.47
C MET A 188 11.40 5.77 -2.35
N VAL A 189 11.10 6.36 -1.18
CA VAL A 189 10.51 5.61 -0.06
C VAL A 189 9.10 5.17 -0.44
N TYR A 190 8.87 3.86 -0.41
CA TYR A 190 7.57 3.28 -0.74
C TYR A 190 6.88 2.66 0.48
N SER A 191 7.63 2.32 1.52
CA SER A 191 7.04 1.91 2.80
C SER A 191 7.88 2.36 3.96
N ALA A 192 7.23 2.49 5.11
CA ALA A 192 7.89 2.81 6.36
C ALA A 192 7.24 2.09 7.53
N GLU A 193 8.06 1.74 8.51
CA GLU A 193 7.67 1.14 9.77
C GLU A 193 8.26 1.97 10.90
N LEU A 194 7.44 2.30 11.89
CA LEU A 194 7.80 3.04 13.09
C LEU A 194 7.49 2.18 14.30
N THR A 195 8.45 1.97 15.19
CA THR A 195 8.28 1.23 16.44
C THR A 195 8.70 2.11 17.62
N TYR A 196 7.81 2.25 18.60
CA TYR A 196 8.01 3.11 19.77
C TYR A 196 7.19 2.60 20.96
N LEU A 197 7.46 3.11 22.16
CA LEU A 197 6.75 2.70 23.37
C LEU A 197 5.28 3.17 23.34
N SER A 198 4.34 2.33 23.76
CA SER A 198 2.94 2.72 23.89
C SER A 198 2.73 3.82 24.93
N GLU A 199 1.60 4.53 24.85
CA GLU A 199 1.26 5.63 25.77
C GLU A 199 1.17 5.19 27.24
N ASP A 200 0.85 3.92 27.49
CA ASP A 200 0.82 3.31 28.84
C ASP A 200 2.21 2.87 29.34
N GLY A 201 3.23 2.87 28.47
CA GLY A 201 4.59 2.45 28.80
C GLY A 201 4.79 0.94 28.90
N GLU A 202 3.75 0.13 28.65
CA GLU A 202 3.79 -1.31 28.93
C GLU A 202 4.16 -2.17 27.71
N SER A 203 3.98 -1.66 26.50
CA SER A 203 4.14 -2.44 25.26
C SER A 203 4.77 -1.64 24.12
N LEU A 204 5.11 -2.29 23.01
CA LEU A 204 5.52 -1.60 21.80
C LEU A 204 4.31 -1.32 20.90
N THR A 205 4.31 -0.12 20.34
CA THR A 205 3.44 0.27 19.25
C THR A 205 4.23 0.19 17.95
N LYS A 206 3.69 -0.52 16.97
CA LYS A 206 4.19 -0.55 15.60
C LYS A 206 3.19 0.13 14.68
N GLU A 207 3.68 1.03 13.85
CA GLU A 207 2.90 1.68 12.79
C GLU A 207 3.57 1.45 11.43
N LYS A 208 2.79 1.04 10.42
CA LYS A 208 3.32 0.76 9.08
C LYS A 208 2.50 1.46 7.99
N SER A 209 3.18 1.98 6.97
CA SER A 209 2.58 2.57 5.76
C SER A 209 3.17 1.93 4.50
N GLY A 210 2.38 1.78 3.43
CA GLY A 210 2.77 1.13 2.17
C GLY A 210 2.35 1.89 0.90
N SER A 211 2.92 1.54 -0.25
CA SER A 211 2.84 2.32 -1.51
C SER A 211 1.58 2.15 -2.35
N GLY A 212 0.47 1.70 -1.77
CA GLY A 212 -0.83 1.73 -2.43
C GLY A 212 -1.47 3.12 -2.35
N ALA A 213 -2.20 3.55 -3.40
CA ALA A 213 -3.04 4.77 -3.34
C ALA A 213 -4.11 4.72 -2.22
N SER A 214 -4.43 3.52 -1.71
CA SER A 214 -5.27 3.25 -0.54
C SER A 214 -4.48 3.01 0.77
N GLN A 215 -3.15 2.90 0.72
CA GLN A 215 -2.27 2.51 1.84
C GLN A 215 -1.35 3.62 2.35
N ARG A 216 -1.55 4.87 1.91
CA ARG A 216 -0.88 6.06 2.49
C ARG A 216 -1.47 6.46 3.85
N GLN A 217 -1.88 5.50 4.66
CA GLN A 217 -2.26 5.71 6.06
C GLN A 217 -1.44 4.73 6.89
N PHE A 218 -0.89 5.22 7.99
CA PHE A 218 -0.20 4.34 8.92
C PHE A 218 -1.20 3.45 9.64
N GLU A 219 -1.05 2.15 9.45
CA GLU A 219 -1.78 1.11 10.17
C GLU A 219 -1.07 0.85 11.50
N LYS A 220 -1.80 0.97 12.61
CA LYS A 220 -1.26 0.91 13.97
C LYS A 220 -1.63 -0.38 14.69
N VAL A 221 -0.66 -1.00 15.35
CA VAL A 221 -0.83 -2.12 16.29
C VAL A 221 -0.13 -1.81 17.60
N VAL A 222 -0.83 -2.02 18.72
CA VAL A 222 -0.30 -1.92 20.09
C VAL A 222 -0.09 -3.35 20.63
N GLY A 223 0.99 -3.57 21.38
CA GLY A 223 1.46 -4.91 21.75
C GLY A 223 2.15 -5.61 20.58
N ALA A 224 2.95 -4.87 19.80
CA ALA A 224 3.55 -5.36 18.57
C ALA A 224 4.53 -6.52 18.77
N GLU A 225 5.12 -6.62 19.95
CA GLU A 225 6.02 -7.67 20.42
C GLU A 225 5.30 -8.90 20.99
N GLU A 226 4.00 -8.80 21.26
CA GLU A 226 3.23 -9.88 21.88
C GLU A 226 3.14 -11.09 20.94
N PRO A 227 3.40 -12.32 21.44
CA PRO A 227 3.29 -13.52 20.62
C PRO A 227 1.84 -13.80 20.21
N VAL A 228 1.65 -14.28 18.98
CA VAL A 228 0.32 -14.62 18.47
C VAL A 228 -0.12 -15.98 19.02
N SER A 229 -1.29 -16.01 19.66
CA SER A 229 -1.89 -17.24 20.20
C SER A 229 -3.13 -17.63 19.40
N MET A 230 -2.98 -18.59 18.48
CA MET A 230 -4.06 -19.13 17.66
C MET A 230 -3.98 -20.65 17.58
N LYS A 231 -5.04 -21.29 17.06
CA LYS A 231 -4.98 -22.70 16.68
C LYS A 231 -3.85 -22.96 15.68
N ASP A 232 -3.18 -24.10 15.86
CA ASP A 232 -1.95 -24.50 15.14
C ASP A 232 -2.04 -24.35 13.62
N LEU A 233 -3.13 -24.78 12.98
CA LEU A 233 -3.26 -24.67 11.52
C LEU A 233 -3.30 -23.21 11.04
N THR A 234 -4.03 -22.34 11.75
CA THR A 234 -4.12 -20.92 11.41
C THR A 234 -2.77 -20.24 11.62
N LEU A 235 -2.14 -20.50 12.77
CA LEU A 235 -0.84 -19.93 13.13
C LEU A 235 0.23 -20.33 12.10
N ARG A 236 0.34 -21.62 11.76
CA ARG A 236 1.28 -22.12 10.73
C ARG A 236 1.00 -21.54 9.34
N SER A 237 -0.27 -21.28 9.02
CA SER A 237 -0.65 -20.69 7.73
C SER A 237 -0.18 -19.24 7.63
N ILE A 238 -0.36 -18.46 8.70
CA ILE A 238 0.16 -17.09 8.80
C ILE A 238 1.69 -17.09 8.77
N ALA A 239 2.32 -17.96 9.56
CA ALA A 239 3.77 -18.06 9.67
C ALA A 239 4.41 -18.33 8.29
N ARG A 240 3.84 -19.28 7.54
CA ARG A 240 4.26 -19.57 6.18
C ARG A 240 4.07 -18.40 5.22
N SER A 241 2.97 -17.66 5.32
CA SER A 241 2.73 -16.47 4.50
C SER A 241 3.76 -15.36 4.74
N LEU A 242 4.32 -15.30 5.94
CA LEU A 242 5.29 -14.29 6.38
C LEU A 242 6.74 -14.80 6.36
N ASP A 243 6.98 -16.04 5.90
CA ASP A 243 8.28 -16.72 5.95
C ASP A 243 8.91 -16.74 7.36
N LYS A 244 8.08 -16.99 8.37
CA LYS A 244 8.49 -17.08 9.78
C LYS A 244 8.14 -18.44 10.39
N GLU A 245 8.81 -18.76 11.49
CA GLU A 245 8.41 -19.88 12.35
C GLU A 245 7.16 -19.50 13.19
N PRO A 246 6.24 -20.44 13.44
CA PRO A 246 5.00 -20.16 14.18
C PRO A 246 5.22 -19.56 15.58
N GLU A 247 6.26 -19.99 16.29
CA GLU A 247 6.57 -19.55 17.65
C GLU A 247 7.22 -18.16 17.68
N ALA A 248 7.71 -17.67 16.55
CA ALA A 248 8.33 -16.35 16.40
C ALA A 248 7.33 -15.27 15.95
N LEU A 249 6.09 -15.65 15.63
CA LEU A 249 5.07 -14.70 15.18
C LEU A 249 4.64 -13.77 16.31
N THR A 250 4.75 -12.47 16.04
CA THR A 250 4.21 -11.44 16.92
C THR A 250 3.00 -10.75 16.30
N LYS A 251 2.26 -10.02 17.11
CA LYS A 251 1.10 -9.24 16.65
C LYS A 251 1.50 -8.17 15.64
N GLY A 252 2.70 -7.59 15.77
CA GLY A 252 3.25 -6.63 14.83
C GLY A 252 3.47 -7.22 13.44
N ASP A 253 3.83 -8.49 13.35
CA ASP A 253 4.03 -9.19 12.07
C ASP A 253 2.73 -9.33 11.26
N LEU A 254 1.57 -9.29 11.93
CA LEU A 254 0.27 -9.37 11.26
C LEU A 254 0.00 -8.15 10.36
N LEU A 255 0.65 -7.01 10.61
CA LEU A 255 0.59 -5.84 9.73
C LEU A 255 1.20 -6.12 8.35
N ASP A 256 2.10 -7.10 8.24
CA ASP A 256 2.79 -7.43 6.99
C ASP A 256 2.01 -8.47 6.16
N LEU A 257 0.95 -9.05 6.72
CA LEU A 257 0.22 -10.14 6.10
C LEU A 257 -0.69 -9.63 4.96
N GLU A 258 -0.20 -9.70 3.72
CA GLU A 258 -0.99 -9.31 2.54
C GLU A 258 -1.83 -10.46 1.94
N GLU A 259 -1.32 -11.69 2.03
CA GLU A 259 -1.97 -12.90 1.54
C GLU A 259 -2.02 -13.99 2.62
N LEU A 260 -3.21 -14.54 2.87
CA LEU A 260 -3.40 -15.66 3.78
C LEU A 260 -4.01 -16.86 3.04
N THR A 261 -3.31 -18.00 3.11
CA THR A 261 -3.82 -19.28 2.61
C THR A 261 -3.98 -20.27 3.75
N ILE A 262 -5.22 -20.63 4.09
CA ILE A 262 -5.52 -21.69 5.07
C ILE A 262 -5.93 -22.95 4.32
N ASN A 263 -5.16 -24.02 4.48
CA ASN A 263 -5.39 -25.29 3.81
C ASN A 263 -5.63 -26.44 4.80
N ALA A 264 -6.90 -26.78 4.98
CA ALA A 264 -7.39 -27.86 5.82
C ALA A 264 -7.74 -29.14 5.04
N SER A 265 -7.33 -29.28 3.77
CA SER A 265 -7.68 -30.45 2.94
C SER A 265 -7.19 -31.81 3.46
N HIS A 266 -6.29 -31.81 4.43
CA HIS A 266 -5.79 -33.01 5.11
C HIS A 266 -6.65 -33.42 6.32
N LEU A 267 -7.61 -32.58 6.72
CA LEU A 267 -8.51 -32.81 7.85
C LEU A 267 -9.82 -33.46 7.39
N ASN A 268 -10.46 -34.19 8.30
CA ASN A 268 -11.79 -34.72 8.07
C ASN A 268 -12.84 -33.66 8.41
N GLY A 269 -13.26 -32.87 7.42
CA GLY A 269 -14.34 -31.89 7.57
C GLY A 269 -13.92 -30.46 7.21
N ILE A 270 -14.69 -29.49 7.70
CA ILE A 270 -14.38 -28.06 7.55
C ILE A 270 -13.66 -27.61 8.81
N TYR A 271 -12.52 -26.94 8.66
CA TYR A 271 -11.80 -26.32 9.75
C TYR A 271 -12.38 -24.96 10.07
N ASP A 272 -12.96 -24.81 11.26
CA ASP A 272 -13.44 -23.53 11.74
C ASP A 272 -12.28 -22.75 12.39
N VAL A 273 -11.98 -21.59 11.82
CA VAL A 273 -10.95 -20.69 12.30
C VAL A 273 -11.42 -20.05 13.59
N GLU A 274 -10.70 -20.35 14.68
CA GLU A 274 -10.90 -19.72 15.98
C GLU A 274 -9.68 -18.86 16.31
N ALA A 275 -9.92 -17.56 16.49
CA ALA A 275 -8.92 -16.59 16.89
C ALA A 275 -9.60 -15.44 17.65
N ALA A 276 -8.83 -14.75 18.50
CA ALA A 276 -9.29 -13.50 19.09
C ALA A 276 -9.48 -12.44 17.99
N PRO A 277 -10.55 -11.62 18.03
CA PRO A 277 -10.81 -10.57 17.02
C PRO A 277 -9.65 -9.59 16.88
N GLU A 278 -8.89 -9.34 17.95
CA GLU A 278 -7.75 -8.44 17.96
C GLU A 278 -6.66 -8.82 16.95
N TYR A 279 -6.45 -10.12 16.70
CA TYR A 279 -5.46 -10.55 15.73
C TYR A 279 -5.92 -10.29 14.30
N PHE A 280 -7.19 -10.53 14.00
CA PHE A 280 -7.76 -10.16 12.69
C PHE A 280 -7.76 -8.64 12.52
N LYS A 281 -8.04 -7.89 13.58
CA LYS A 281 -7.93 -6.43 13.57
C LYS A 281 -6.51 -5.96 13.26
N ALA A 282 -5.47 -6.72 13.61
CA ALA A 282 -4.07 -6.41 13.29
C ALA A 282 -3.68 -6.74 11.84
N MET A 283 -4.44 -7.58 11.12
CA MET A 283 -4.19 -7.96 9.71
C MET A 283 -4.62 -6.88 8.70
N LYS A 284 -4.27 -5.62 8.96
CA LYS A 284 -4.81 -4.48 8.20
C LYS A 284 -4.40 -4.46 6.72
N SER A 285 -3.25 -5.04 6.38
CA SER A 285 -2.80 -5.15 4.99
C SER A 285 -3.32 -6.39 4.22
N LEU A 286 -4.16 -7.25 4.82
CA LEU A 286 -4.63 -8.47 4.19
C LEU A 286 -5.59 -8.20 3.03
N LYS A 287 -5.12 -8.41 1.80
CA LYS A 287 -5.87 -8.19 0.54
C LYS A 287 -6.40 -9.49 -0.06
N VAL A 288 -5.68 -10.59 0.12
CA VAL A 288 -5.96 -11.86 -0.55
C VAL A 288 -6.18 -12.97 0.46
N LEU A 289 -7.35 -13.61 0.39
CA LEU A 289 -7.72 -14.72 1.26
C LEU A 289 -8.04 -15.98 0.45
N LYS A 290 -7.33 -17.07 0.72
CA LYS A 290 -7.51 -18.37 0.07
C LYS A 290 -7.85 -19.43 1.12
N LEU A 291 -9.05 -20.00 1.02
CA LEU A 291 -9.58 -20.94 2.00
C LEU A 291 -9.86 -22.28 1.33
N ASN A 292 -9.18 -23.34 1.78
CA ASN A 292 -9.40 -24.70 1.31
C ASN A 292 -9.85 -25.59 2.48
N GLN A 293 -11.12 -25.99 2.46
CA GLN A 293 -11.81 -26.69 3.55
C GLN A 293 -11.74 -25.96 4.90
N ALA A 294 -11.71 -24.63 4.89
CA ALA A 294 -11.58 -23.82 6.10
C ALA A 294 -12.56 -22.64 6.07
N MET A 295 -13.23 -22.36 7.19
CA MET A 295 -14.20 -21.27 7.29
C MET A 295 -13.75 -20.25 8.34
N ILE A 296 -13.80 -18.97 7.97
CA ILE A 296 -13.58 -17.86 8.88
C ILE A 296 -14.95 -17.29 9.29
N PRO A 297 -15.26 -17.23 10.59
CA PRO A 297 -16.48 -16.58 11.09
C PRO A 297 -16.63 -15.15 10.58
N VAL A 298 -17.87 -14.74 10.31
CA VAL A 298 -18.17 -13.41 9.75
C VAL A 298 -17.73 -12.27 10.66
N GLU A 299 -17.74 -12.50 11.97
CA GLU A 299 -17.28 -11.56 12.99
C GLU A 299 -15.80 -11.23 12.80
N LEU A 300 -14.98 -12.22 12.44
CA LEU A 300 -13.55 -12.03 12.19
C LEU A 300 -13.30 -11.39 10.81
N LEU A 301 -14.06 -11.76 9.79
CA LEU A 301 -13.95 -11.13 8.45
C LEU A 301 -14.28 -9.63 8.49
N LYS A 302 -15.20 -9.20 9.36
CA LYS A 302 -15.54 -7.78 9.54
C LYS A 302 -14.37 -6.93 10.06
N GLU A 303 -13.42 -7.52 10.76
CA GLU A 303 -12.24 -6.82 11.29
C GLU A 303 -11.19 -6.51 10.21
N VAL A 304 -11.32 -7.13 9.02
CA VAL A 304 -10.39 -7.03 7.90
C VAL A 304 -11.09 -6.48 6.65
N PRO A 305 -11.47 -5.18 6.65
CA PRO A 305 -12.21 -4.59 5.55
C PRO A 305 -11.39 -4.44 4.26
N THR A 306 -10.09 -4.67 4.30
CA THR A 306 -9.14 -4.51 3.19
C THR A 306 -9.09 -5.72 2.26
N ILE A 307 -9.81 -6.80 2.55
CA ILE A 307 -9.86 -7.99 1.68
C ILE A 307 -10.54 -7.65 0.35
N GLU A 308 -9.79 -7.77 -0.74
CA GLU A 308 -10.24 -7.52 -2.10
C GLU A 308 -10.48 -8.81 -2.88
N GLN A 309 -9.76 -9.88 -2.55
CA GLN A 309 -9.79 -11.13 -3.29
C GLN A 309 -10.05 -12.31 -2.36
N VAL A 310 -11.05 -13.12 -2.69
CA VAL A 310 -11.37 -14.33 -1.94
C VAL A 310 -11.45 -15.54 -2.85
N LYS A 311 -10.87 -16.65 -2.41
CA LYS A 311 -10.98 -17.95 -3.09
C LYS A 311 -11.44 -19.01 -2.10
N PHE A 312 -12.54 -19.68 -2.42
CA PHE A 312 -13.01 -20.86 -1.70
C PHE A 312 -12.70 -22.12 -2.50
N ILE A 313 -12.17 -23.16 -1.86
CA ILE A 313 -11.79 -24.43 -2.48
C ILE A 313 -12.36 -25.58 -1.65
N GLY A 314 -12.89 -26.62 -2.30
CA GLY A 314 -13.46 -27.80 -1.64
C GLY A 314 -14.80 -27.52 -0.96
N PRO A 315 -15.24 -28.41 -0.04
CA PRO A 315 -16.48 -28.30 0.72
C PRO A 315 -16.48 -27.17 1.77
N THR A 316 -16.10 -25.95 1.40
CA THR A 316 -15.90 -24.84 2.33
C THR A 316 -17.17 -24.02 2.55
N VAL A 317 -17.84 -23.63 1.47
CA VAL A 317 -19.00 -22.74 1.51
C VAL A 317 -20.08 -23.32 0.61
N LYS A 318 -21.28 -23.51 1.16
CA LYS A 318 -22.47 -23.91 0.39
C LYS A 318 -23.18 -22.69 -0.20
N ASP A 319 -23.36 -21.66 0.61
CA ASP A 319 -23.91 -20.37 0.21
C ASP A 319 -23.16 -19.24 0.93
N LEU A 320 -23.28 -18.00 0.44
CA LEU A 320 -22.58 -16.87 1.03
C LEU A 320 -23.26 -16.29 2.28
N SER A 321 -24.40 -16.80 2.74
CA SER A 321 -25.19 -16.14 3.80
C SER A 321 -24.42 -15.99 5.12
N SER A 322 -23.54 -16.94 5.42
CA SER A 322 -22.72 -16.96 6.63
C SER A 322 -21.49 -16.04 6.56
N VAL A 323 -21.12 -15.52 5.39
CA VAL A 323 -19.89 -14.72 5.20
C VAL A 323 -20.12 -13.40 4.47
N ALA A 324 -21.28 -13.20 3.83
CA ALA A 324 -21.55 -12.10 2.91
C ALA A 324 -21.30 -10.72 3.53
N ASP A 325 -21.68 -10.51 4.79
CA ASP A 325 -21.45 -9.24 5.48
C ASP A 325 -19.95 -8.91 5.63
N GLY A 326 -19.11 -9.93 5.81
CA GLY A 326 -17.66 -9.77 5.92
C GLY A 326 -16.96 -9.62 4.56
N LEU A 327 -17.66 -9.90 3.47
CA LEU A 327 -17.10 -9.88 2.11
C LEU A 327 -17.56 -8.67 1.27
N GLN A 328 -18.10 -7.62 1.89
CA GLN A 328 -18.71 -6.49 1.18
C GLN A 328 -17.72 -5.68 0.31
N ASN A 329 -16.43 -5.72 0.63
CA ASN A 329 -15.36 -5.03 -0.10
C ASN A 329 -14.66 -5.92 -1.13
N VAL A 330 -15.04 -7.21 -1.22
CA VAL A 330 -14.43 -8.15 -2.15
C VAL A 330 -14.77 -7.77 -3.59
N GLN A 331 -13.74 -7.54 -4.39
CA GLN A 331 -13.83 -7.21 -5.80
C GLN A 331 -13.71 -8.44 -6.68
N TYR A 332 -12.94 -9.44 -6.23
CA TYR A 332 -12.70 -10.69 -6.94
C TYR A 332 -13.08 -11.89 -6.08
N LEU A 333 -14.01 -12.71 -6.57
CA LEU A 333 -14.42 -13.94 -5.89
C LEU A 333 -14.19 -15.16 -6.79
N ASN A 334 -13.49 -16.16 -6.28
CA ASN A 334 -13.24 -17.41 -6.99
C ASN A 334 -13.91 -18.59 -6.27
N LEU A 335 -14.86 -19.21 -6.96
CA LEU A 335 -15.66 -20.35 -6.52
C LEU A 335 -15.38 -21.62 -7.34
N ILE A 336 -14.38 -21.60 -8.23
CA ILE A 336 -13.98 -22.78 -9.00
C ILE A 336 -13.46 -23.86 -8.04
N ASN A 337 -13.94 -25.09 -8.23
CA ASN A 337 -13.66 -26.24 -7.36
C ASN A 337 -14.11 -26.05 -5.90
N SER A 338 -15.10 -25.18 -5.65
CA SER A 338 -15.79 -25.09 -4.37
C SER A 338 -17.06 -25.95 -4.35
N SER A 339 -17.64 -26.14 -3.17
CA SER A 339 -18.98 -26.73 -2.99
C SER A 339 -20.10 -25.69 -3.01
N PHE A 340 -19.87 -24.52 -3.59
CA PHE A 340 -20.91 -23.51 -3.68
C PHE A 340 -22.10 -24.08 -4.46
N ASP A 341 -23.31 -23.86 -3.94
CA ASP A 341 -24.59 -24.33 -4.50
C ASP A 341 -25.63 -23.20 -4.42
N GLY A 342 -25.14 -21.95 -4.45
CA GLY A 342 -25.96 -20.74 -4.45
C GLY A 342 -26.32 -20.24 -5.84
N THR A 343 -27.01 -19.10 -5.89
CA THR A 343 -27.51 -18.49 -7.13
C THR A 343 -26.74 -17.21 -7.49
N ALA A 344 -26.94 -16.68 -8.70
CA ALA A 344 -26.43 -15.36 -9.06
C ALA A 344 -26.92 -14.26 -8.09
N GLU A 345 -28.13 -14.39 -7.55
CA GLU A 345 -28.68 -13.42 -6.57
C GLU A 345 -27.89 -13.40 -5.26
N ASP A 346 -27.29 -14.53 -4.85
CA ASP A 346 -26.43 -14.58 -3.67
C ASP A 346 -25.13 -13.82 -3.89
N LEU A 347 -24.59 -13.85 -5.11
CA LEU A 347 -23.37 -13.14 -5.48
C LEU A 347 -23.62 -11.63 -5.65
N LEU A 348 -24.78 -11.24 -6.17
CA LEU A 348 -25.18 -9.82 -6.31
C LEU A 348 -25.37 -9.10 -4.96
N LYS A 349 -25.45 -9.82 -3.83
CA LYS A 349 -25.43 -9.24 -2.48
C LYS A 349 -24.06 -8.64 -2.13
N LEU A 350 -22.99 -9.01 -2.82
CA LEU A 350 -21.65 -8.45 -2.64
C LEU A 350 -21.49 -7.17 -3.47
N LYS A 351 -21.67 -6.01 -2.83
CA LYS A 351 -21.81 -4.71 -3.51
C LYS A 351 -20.57 -4.29 -4.32
N SER A 352 -19.39 -4.71 -3.91
CA SER A 352 -18.12 -4.33 -4.53
C SER A 352 -17.62 -5.36 -5.54
N LEU A 353 -18.35 -6.47 -5.75
CA LEU A 353 -17.93 -7.55 -6.62
C LEU A 353 -17.89 -7.08 -8.07
N THR A 354 -16.73 -7.22 -8.71
CA THR A 354 -16.51 -6.84 -10.11
C THR A 354 -16.12 -8.03 -10.99
N ILE A 355 -15.46 -9.04 -10.41
CA ILE A 355 -15.02 -10.24 -11.12
C ILE A 355 -15.42 -11.47 -10.30
N VAL A 356 -16.02 -12.45 -10.98
CA VAL A 356 -16.31 -13.76 -10.38
C VAL A 356 -15.79 -14.89 -11.25
N ARG A 357 -15.14 -15.87 -10.63
CA ARG A 357 -14.80 -17.14 -11.28
C ARG A 357 -15.73 -18.24 -10.79
N VAL A 358 -16.53 -18.79 -11.68
CA VAL A 358 -17.54 -19.79 -11.34
C VAL A 358 -17.79 -20.74 -12.52
N SER A 359 -18.13 -21.99 -12.22
CA SER A 359 -18.56 -22.95 -13.24
C SER A 359 -20.04 -22.69 -13.58
N PRO A 360 -20.45 -22.68 -14.85
CA PRO A 360 -21.86 -22.65 -15.25
C PRO A 360 -22.70 -23.78 -14.63
N SER A 361 -22.07 -24.91 -14.29
CA SER A 361 -22.75 -26.03 -13.62
C SER A 361 -23.04 -25.76 -12.14
N VAL A 362 -22.37 -24.77 -11.55
CA VAL A 362 -22.44 -24.40 -10.12
C VAL A 362 -23.37 -23.20 -9.92
N VAL A 363 -23.35 -22.22 -10.83
CA VAL A 363 -24.31 -21.10 -10.84
C VAL A 363 -25.01 -21.08 -12.19
N PRO A 364 -26.16 -21.76 -12.35
CA PRO A 364 -26.83 -21.91 -13.63
C PRO A 364 -27.37 -20.61 -14.25
N ASP A 365 -27.58 -19.55 -13.45
CA ASP A 365 -28.09 -18.25 -13.88
C ASP A 365 -27.02 -17.14 -13.90
N TYR A 366 -25.76 -17.52 -14.13
CA TYR A 366 -24.60 -16.63 -14.10
C TYR A 366 -24.70 -15.45 -15.09
N GLU A 367 -25.50 -15.55 -16.16
CA GLU A 367 -25.69 -14.47 -17.12
C GLU A 367 -26.28 -13.20 -16.46
N LYS A 368 -27.06 -13.36 -15.38
CA LYS A 368 -27.54 -12.23 -14.57
C LYS A 368 -26.39 -11.36 -14.05
N LEU A 369 -25.27 -11.96 -13.68
CA LEU A 369 -24.08 -11.25 -13.19
C LEU A 369 -23.48 -10.39 -14.30
N GLN A 370 -23.41 -10.92 -15.53
CA GLN A 370 -22.91 -10.18 -16.68
C GLN A 370 -23.81 -9.00 -17.05
N PHE A 371 -25.15 -9.15 -16.94
CA PHE A 371 -26.10 -8.06 -17.15
C PHE A 371 -25.92 -6.91 -16.16
N GLU A 372 -25.54 -7.21 -14.91
CA GLU A 372 -25.23 -6.22 -13.87
C GLU A 372 -23.81 -5.64 -13.97
N GLY A 373 -23.03 -6.08 -14.96
CA GLY A 373 -21.69 -5.56 -15.26
C GLY A 373 -20.54 -6.26 -14.52
N ILE A 374 -20.79 -7.44 -13.94
CA ILE A 374 -19.76 -8.29 -13.34
C ILE A 374 -19.08 -9.14 -14.44
N ASP A 375 -17.75 -9.15 -14.44
CA ASP A 375 -16.95 -10.01 -15.32
C ASP A 375 -16.96 -11.45 -14.81
N VAL A 376 -17.64 -12.34 -15.54
CA VAL A 376 -17.73 -13.77 -15.22
C VAL A 376 -16.69 -14.55 -16.03
N ARG A 377 -15.82 -15.29 -15.35
CA ARG A 377 -14.78 -16.14 -15.95
C ARG A 377 -14.95 -17.60 -15.53
N TRP A 378 -14.59 -18.52 -16.42
CA TRP A 378 -14.64 -19.97 -16.17
C TRP A 378 -13.26 -20.57 -15.88
#